data_AF-V5IBS3-F1
#
_entry.id   AF-V5IBS3-F1
#
_cell.length_a   1.000
_cell.length_b   1.000
_cell.length_c   1.000
_cell.angle_alpha   90.00
_cell.angle_beta   90.00
_cell.angle_gamma   90.00
#
_symmetry.space_group_name_H-M   'P 1'
#
loop_
_entity.id
_entity.type
_entity.pdbx_description
1 polymer ?
#
loop_
_entity_poly.entity_id
_entity_poly.type
_entity_poly.pdbx_seq_one_letter_code
_entity_poly.pdbx_strand_id
1 'polypeptide(L)'
;MLVLSFVSHKEFRFLLPAFPLAMVVCGAGMARLPRLWALGLATVLAVSFFPPAVYLGVYHQKGALEVVDFLGTELEANPKADVLFLMPCHSTPYYSHIHRRVKMRFLKCEPNIHGRRNHVDEAKEFFLNPTGAVETIMMNGMPTYIVFYNNIYKHMLNFVVDHDYNYLKGFTHTHFPTATVGKEIWVYKHL
;
A
#
# COMPACT_ATOMS: atom_id res chain seq x y z
N MET A 1 -24.09 -6.63 -14.71
CA MET A 1 -23.01 -7.48 -14.16
C MET A 1 -22.36 -8.32 -15.24
N LEU A 2 -23.10 -9.11 -16.03
CA LEU A 2 -22.54 -9.93 -17.13
C LEU A 2 -21.63 -9.15 -18.11
N VAL A 3 -22.05 -7.96 -18.55
CA VAL A 3 -21.23 -7.12 -19.46
C VAL A 3 -19.89 -6.73 -18.83
N LEU A 4 -19.89 -6.34 -17.54
CA LEU A 4 -18.66 -5.99 -16.81
C LEU A 4 -17.74 -7.21 -16.61
N SER A 5 -18.28 -8.44 -16.62
CA SER A 5 -17.48 -9.66 -16.51
C SER A 5 -16.63 -9.96 -17.76
N PHE A 6 -17.00 -9.43 -18.93
CA PHE A 6 -16.27 -9.61 -20.18
C PHE A 6 -15.20 -8.54 -20.43
N VAL A 7 -15.16 -7.48 -19.62
CA VAL A 7 -14.13 -6.45 -19.76
C VAL A 7 -12.78 -7.03 -19.34
N SER A 8 -11.76 -6.88 -20.20
CA SER A 8 -10.42 -7.41 -19.95
C SER A 8 -9.76 -6.78 -18.72
N HIS A 9 -10.07 -5.51 -18.45
CA HIS A 9 -9.63 -4.80 -17.26
C HIS A 9 -10.67 -4.92 -16.13
N LYS A 10 -10.23 -5.30 -14.93
CA LYS A 10 -11.12 -5.47 -13.76
C LYS A 10 -10.69 -4.53 -12.65
N GLU A 11 -11.56 -3.59 -12.32
CA GLU A 11 -11.39 -2.72 -11.15
C GLU A 11 -12.67 -2.70 -10.35
N PHE A 12 -12.54 -2.62 -9.02
CA PHE A 12 -13.68 -2.53 -8.12
C PHE A 12 -14.55 -1.31 -8.41
N ARG A 13 -13.97 -0.21 -8.90
CA ARG A 13 -14.72 1.02 -9.21
C ARG A 13 -15.79 0.85 -10.28
N PHE A 14 -15.68 -0.15 -11.16
CA PHE A 14 -16.71 -0.43 -12.16
C PHE A 14 -18.02 -0.92 -11.54
N LEU A 15 -17.97 -1.47 -10.33
CA LEU A 15 -19.15 -1.93 -9.60
C LEU A 15 -19.80 -0.83 -8.75
N LEU A 16 -19.06 0.24 -8.43
CA LEU A 16 -19.54 1.32 -7.54
C LEU A 16 -20.86 1.95 -8.01
N PRO A 17 -21.10 2.24 -9.29
CA PRO A 17 -22.38 2.82 -9.73
C PRO A 17 -23.56 1.85 -9.61
N ALA A 18 -23.31 0.55 -9.73
CA ALA A 18 -24.36 -0.47 -9.66
C ALA A 18 -24.70 -0.88 -8.23
N PHE A 19 -23.78 -0.66 -7.29
CA PHE A 19 -23.92 -1.07 -5.90
C PHE A 19 -25.13 -0.42 -5.19
N PRO A 20 -25.38 0.90 -5.30
CA PRO A 20 -26.58 1.52 -4.70
C PRO A 20 -27.89 0.92 -5.22
N LEU A 21 -27.99 0.66 -6.53
CA LEU A 21 -29.17 0.04 -7.14
C LEU A 21 -29.40 -1.38 -6.61
N ALA A 22 -28.34 -2.16 -6.47
CA ALA A 22 -28.42 -3.50 -5.88
C ALA A 22 -28.90 -3.43 -4.42
N MET A 23 -28.40 -2.48 -3.63
CA MET A 23 -28.80 -2.32 -2.22
C MET A 23 -30.28 -1.96 -2.07
N VAL A 24 -30.86 -1.16 -2.97
CA VAL A 24 -32.30 -0.88 -2.97
C VAL A 24 -33.13 -2.16 -3.15
N VAL A 25 -32.75 -3.02 -4.11
CA VAL A 25 -33.44 -4.29 -4.36
C VAL A 25 -33.27 -5.23 -3.15
N CYS A 26 -32.07 -5.33 -2.58
CA CYS A 26 -31.82 -6.10 -1.37
C CYS A 26 -32.69 -5.63 -0.19
N GLY A 27 -32.78 -4.31 0.04
CA GLY A 27 -33.63 -3.73 1.09
C GLY A 27 -35.12 -4.03 0.87
N ALA A 28 -35.60 -3.91 -0.37
CA ALA A 28 -36.98 -4.24 -0.71
C ALA A 28 -37.28 -5.75 -0.53
N GLY A 29 -36.31 -6.63 -0.79
CA GLY A 29 -36.43 -8.07 -0.50
C GLY A 29 -36.50 -8.35 1.00
N MET A 30 -35.59 -7.73 1.77
CA MET A 30 -35.55 -7.88 3.23
C MET A 30 -36.83 -7.39 3.92
N ALA A 31 -37.42 -6.30 3.44
CA ALA A 31 -38.68 -5.76 3.97
C ALA A 31 -39.88 -6.71 3.80
N ARG A 32 -39.83 -7.65 2.84
CA ARG A 32 -40.88 -8.64 2.60
C ARG A 32 -40.71 -9.92 3.41
N LEU A 33 -39.59 -10.09 4.10
CA LEU A 33 -39.34 -11.28 4.92
C LEU A 33 -40.15 -11.22 6.23
N PRO A 34 -40.63 -12.36 6.74
CA PRO A 34 -41.18 -12.43 8.09
C PRO A 34 -40.14 -11.95 9.11
N ARG A 35 -40.59 -11.15 10.09
CA ARG A 35 -39.73 -10.39 11.02
C ARG A 35 -38.63 -11.23 11.67
N LEU A 36 -38.94 -12.47 12.07
CA LEU A 36 -37.98 -13.37 12.71
C LEU A 36 -36.82 -13.75 11.76
N TRP A 37 -37.14 -14.01 10.48
CA TRP A 37 -36.16 -14.34 9.46
C TRP A 37 -35.34 -13.12 9.04
N ALA A 38 -35.98 -11.95 8.94
CA ALA A 38 -35.30 -10.69 8.67
C ALA A 38 -34.27 -10.37 9.77
N LEU A 39 -34.65 -10.52 11.05
CA LEU A 39 -33.75 -10.33 12.19
C LEU A 39 -32.63 -11.37 12.24
N GLY A 40 -32.94 -12.64 11.95
CA GLY A 40 -31.93 -13.70 11.86
C GLY A 40 -30.90 -13.40 10.78
N LEU A 41 -31.35 -13.05 9.57
CA LEU A 41 -30.48 -12.69 8.46
C LEU A 41 -29.66 -11.44 8.75
N ALA A 42 -30.28 -10.38 9.29
CA ALA A 42 -29.58 -9.16 9.66
C ALA A 42 -28.49 -9.42 10.70
N THR A 43 -28.77 -10.26 11.70
CA THR A 43 -27.79 -10.67 12.71
C THR A 43 -26.64 -11.45 12.09
N VAL A 44 -26.93 -12.43 11.23
CA VAL A 44 -25.89 -13.22 10.53
C VAL A 44 -25.00 -12.32 9.67
N LEU A 45 -25.60 -11.40 8.90
CA LEU A 45 -24.86 -10.44 8.09
C LEU A 45 -24.01 -9.50 8.96
N ALA A 46 -24.58 -8.95 10.02
CA ALA A 46 -23.84 -8.08 10.93
C ALA A 46 -22.64 -8.80 11.54
N VAL A 47 -22.83 -10.00 12.09
CA VAL A 47 -21.75 -10.77 12.72
C VAL A 47 -20.69 -11.23 11.72
N SER A 48 -21.08 -11.57 10.49
CA SER A 48 -20.12 -12.03 9.47
C SER A 48 -19.31 -10.90 8.83
N PHE A 49 -19.90 -9.71 8.63
CA PHE A 49 -19.24 -8.61 7.93
C PHE A 49 -18.65 -7.54 8.85
N PHE A 50 -19.23 -7.29 10.01
CA PHE A 50 -18.78 -6.20 10.89
C PHE A 50 -17.37 -6.43 11.46
N PRO A 51 -17.01 -7.59 12.04
CA PRO A 51 -15.67 -7.80 12.57
C PRO A 51 -14.57 -7.71 11.50
N PRO A 52 -14.71 -8.33 10.30
CA PRO A 52 -13.76 -8.11 9.21
C PRO A 52 -13.70 -6.65 8.76
N ALA A 53 -14.83 -5.93 8.71
CA ALA A 53 -14.84 -4.52 8.32
C ALA A 53 -14.05 -3.65 9.31
N VAL A 54 -14.21 -3.86 10.62
CA VAL A 54 -13.42 -3.15 11.64
C VAL A 54 -11.95 -3.50 11.54
N TYR A 55 -11.62 -4.79 11.40
CA TYR A 55 -10.24 -5.23 11.28
C TYR A 55 -9.55 -4.66 10.03
N LEU A 56 -10.20 -4.79 8.87
CA LEU A 56 -9.65 -4.34 7.59
C LEU A 56 -9.63 -2.82 7.47
N GLY A 57 -10.58 -2.12 8.11
CA GLY A 57 -10.67 -0.67 8.08
C GLY A 57 -9.72 0.05 9.04
N VAL A 58 -9.32 -0.60 10.14
CA VAL A 58 -8.53 0.05 11.21
C VAL A 58 -7.13 -0.54 11.36
N TYR A 59 -6.97 -1.85 11.20
CA TYR A 59 -5.72 -2.54 11.54
C TYR A 59 -4.94 -3.01 10.31
N HIS A 60 -5.63 -3.59 9.33
CA HIS A 60 -4.95 -4.15 8.16
C HIS A 60 -4.43 -3.02 7.26
N GLN A 61 -3.16 -3.13 6.87
CA GLN A 61 -2.44 -2.20 6.01
C GLN A 61 -2.37 -0.74 6.49
N LYS A 62 -2.72 -0.45 7.75
CA LYS A 62 -2.74 0.91 8.32
C LYS A 62 -1.39 1.63 8.25
N GLY A 63 -0.28 0.90 8.37
CA GLY A 63 1.06 1.49 8.41
C GLY A 63 1.42 2.31 7.16
N ALA A 64 0.79 2.04 6.01
CA ALA A 64 1.04 2.82 4.80
C ALA A 64 0.56 4.28 4.93
N LEU A 65 -0.49 4.52 5.72
CA LEU A 65 -0.98 5.87 6.05
C LEU A 65 -0.11 6.49 7.14
N GLU A 66 0.09 5.79 8.26
CA GLU A 66 0.84 6.31 9.42
C GLU A 66 2.27 6.75 9.08
N VAL A 67 2.96 6.02 8.20
CA VAL A 67 4.30 6.37 7.72
C VAL A 67 4.30 7.69 6.97
N VAL A 68 3.30 7.90 6.10
CA VAL A 68 3.22 9.11 5.28
C VAL A 68 2.82 10.31 6.13
N ASP A 69 1.94 10.14 7.11
CA ASP A 69 1.61 11.18 8.09
C ASP A 69 2.85 11.59 8.91
N PHE A 70 3.62 10.61 9.38
CA PHE A 70 4.87 10.86 10.09
C PHE A 70 5.89 11.60 9.22
N LEU A 71 6.11 11.14 7.98
CA LEU A 71 6.98 11.84 7.04
C LEU A 71 6.47 13.26 6.75
N GLY A 72 5.16 13.46 6.69
CA GLY A 72 4.54 14.77 6.57
C GLY A 72 5.06 15.75 7.62
N THR A 73 5.12 15.33 8.89
CA THR A 73 5.68 16.13 9.99
C THR A 73 7.20 16.31 9.92
N GLU A 74 7.95 15.26 9.57
CA GLU A 74 9.42 15.34 9.42
C GLU A 74 9.85 16.31 8.31
N LEU A 75 9.10 16.33 7.22
CA LEU A 75 9.35 17.18 6.05
C LEU A 75 8.96 18.64 6.28
N GLU A 76 8.16 18.95 7.32
CA GLU A 76 7.94 20.35 7.76
C GLU A 76 9.23 20.94 8.31
N ALA A 77 9.95 20.17 9.13
CA ALA A 77 11.22 20.59 9.69
C ALA A 77 12.34 20.63 8.63
N ASN A 78 12.28 19.75 7.62
CA ASN A 78 13.30 19.62 6.57
C ASN A 78 12.71 19.71 5.15
N PRO A 79 12.36 20.91 4.64
CA PRO A 79 11.70 21.07 3.34
C PRO A 79 12.54 20.66 2.11
N LYS A 80 13.86 20.56 2.28
CA LYS A 80 14.82 20.15 1.23
C LYS A 80 15.13 18.65 1.24
N ALA A 81 14.52 17.88 2.14
CA ALA A 81 14.79 16.46 2.24
C ALA A 81 14.22 15.70 1.03
N ASP A 82 14.85 14.56 0.72
CA ASP A 82 14.39 13.65 -0.32
C ASP A 82 13.91 12.34 0.33
N VAL A 83 12.80 11.77 -0.14
CA VAL A 83 12.26 10.49 0.38
C VAL A 83 12.25 9.42 -0.70
N LEU A 84 12.77 8.24 -0.38
CA LEU A 84 12.71 7.06 -1.25
C LEU A 84 11.90 5.93 -0.60
N PHE A 85 10.86 5.49 -1.29
CA PHE A 85 10.05 4.34 -0.92
C PHE A 85 10.53 3.08 -1.65
N LEU A 86 11.26 2.21 -0.94
CA LEU A 86 11.69 0.89 -1.38
C LEU A 86 10.63 -0.15 -0.99
N MET A 87 9.44 0.02 -1.57
CA MET A 87 8.22 -0.73 -1.32
C MET A 87 7.56 -1.06 -2.66
N PRO A 88 6.62 -2.02 -2.74
CA PRO A 88 5.86 -2.25 -3.97
C PRO A 88 5.20 -0.96 -4.46
N CYS A 89 5.09 -0.81 -5.78
CA CYS A 89 4.55 0.42 -6.36
C CYS A 89 3.16 0.76 -5.80
N HIS A 90 2.87 2.04 -5.63
CA HIS A 90 1.58 2.54 -5.14
C HIS A 90 1.12 2.00 -3.77
N SER A 91 2.06 1.54 -2.93
CA SER A 91 1.72 1.05 -1.57
C SER A 91 1.37 2.15 -0.58
N THR A 92 1.73 3.41 -0.85
CA THR A 92 1.51 4.56 0.04
C THR A 92 0.81 5.70 -0.71
N PRO A 93 0.02 6.55 -0.02
CA PRO A 93 -0.76 7.60 -0.66
C PRO A 93 0.05 8.81 -1.14
N TYR A 94 1.35 8.88 -0.81
CA TYR A 94 2.29 9.82 -1.42
C TYR A 94 1.84 11.30 -1.30
N TYR A 95 1.91 12.09 -2.38
CA TYR A 95 1.48 13.50 -2.40
C TYR A 95 0.00 13.73 -2.11
N SER A 96 -0.83 12.67 -2.11
CA SER A 96 -2.23 12.83 -1.72
C SER A 96 -2.40 13.09 -0.22
N HIS A 97 -1.38 12.78 0.59
CA HIS A 97 -1.31 13.11 2.02
C HIS A 97 -0.17 14.10 2.32
N ILE A 98 0.96 14.03 1.60
CA ILE A 98 2.04 15.01 1.71
C ILE A 98 1.79 16.17 0.75
N HIS A 99 1.07 17.20 1.23
CA HIS A 99 0.73 18.40 0.44
C HIS A 99 1.89 19.40 0.34
N ARG A 100 3.09 18.92 -0.03
CA ARG A 100 4.32 19.72 -0.09
C ARG A 100 5.18 19.38 -1.30
N ARG A 101 5.94 20.36 -1.79
CA ARG A 101 6.86 20.20 -2.92
C ARG A 101 8.21 19.64 -2.46
N VAL A 102 8.19 18.42 -1.95
CA VAL A 102 9.36 17.64 -1.53
C VAL A 102 9.69 16.63 -2.61
N LYS A 103 10.95 16.35 -2.91
CA LYS A 103 11.29 15.31 -3.89
C LYS A 103 11.10 13.95 -3.25
N MET A 104 10.16 13.20 -3.80
CA MET A 104 9.91 11.83 -3.39
C MET A 104 10.10 10.90 -4.60
N ARG A 105 10.43 9.63 -4.35
CA ARG A 105 10.47 8.57 -5.37
C ARG A 105 9.99 7.25 -4.79
N PHE A 106 9.31 6.43 -5.59
CA PHE A 106 8.95 5.05 -5.28
C PHE A 106 9.33 4.13 -6.45
N LEU A 107 9.41 2.82 -6.22
CA LEU A 107 9.69 1.83 -7.25
C LEU A 107 8.56 1.77 -8.28
N LYS A 108 8.88 1.92 -9.57
CA LYS A 108 7.88 1.95 -10.65
C LYS A 108 7.44 0.55 -11.07
N CYS A 109 6.17 0.44 -11.46
CA CYS A 109 5.60 -0.78 -12.04
C CYS A 109 4.94 -0.49 -13.41
N GLU A 110 5.71 0.10 -14.32
CA GLU A 110 5.20 0.48 -15.63
C GLU A 110 4.84 -0.76 -16.48
N PRO A 111 3.63 -0.80 -17.08
CA PRO A 111 3.23 -1.91 -17.94
C PRO A 111 4.04 -1.92 -19.24
N ASN A 112 4.16 -3.10 -19.85
CA ASN A 112 4.90 -3.29 -21.10
C ASN A 112 4.14 -2.75 -22.34
N ILE A 113 3.89 -1.45 -22.39
CA ILE A 113 3.17 -0.79 -23.48
C ILE A 113 3.88 -0.91 -24.84
N HIS A 114 5.20 -1.09 -24.83
CA HIS A 114 6.03 -1.18 -26.03
C HIS A 114 6.28 -2.63 -26.49
N GLY A 115 5.68 -3.63 -25.84
CA GLY A 115 5.81 -5.03 -26.24
C GLY A 115 7.24 -5.57 -26.19
N ARG A 116 8.09 -5.02 -25.31
CA ARG A 116 9.48 -5.47 -25.13
C ARG A 116 9.50 -6.93 -24.68
N ARG A 117 10.33 -7.76 -25.30
CA ARG A 117 10.52 -9.16 -24.86
C ARG A 117 11.17 -9.15 -23.48
N ASN A 118 10.72 -10.04 -22.60
CA ASN A 118 11.22 -10.18 -21.22
C ASN A 118 11.15 -8.88 -20.40
N HIS A 119 10.11 -8.07 -20.58
CA HIS A 119 9.89 -6.88 -19.74
C HIS A 119 9.74 -7.27 -18.28
N VAL A 120 10.60 -6.68 -17.43
CA VAL A 120 10.52 -6.73 -15.97
C VAL A 120 10.48 -5.28 -15.51
N ASP A 121 9.51 -4.96 -14.66
CA ASP A 121 9.39 -3.64 -14.08
C ASP A 121 10.39 -3.42 -12.93
N GLU A 122 10.70 -2.15 -12.63
CA GLU A 122 11.67 -1.74 -11.60
C GLU A 122 11.33 -2.34 -10.22
N ALA A 123 10.06 -2.34 -9.83
CA ALA A 123 9.63 -2.92 -8.56
C ALA A 123 9.91 -4.43 -8.51
N LYS A 124 9.57 -5.16 -9.56
CA LYS A 124 9.85 -6.60 -9.66
C LYS A 124 11.34 -6.90 -9.67
N GLU A 125 12.14 -6.13 -10.40
CA GLU A 125 13.60 -6.25 -10.43
C GLU A 125 14.20 -6.05 -9.02
N PHE A 126 13.75 -5.02 -8.31
CA PHE A 126 14.16 -4.76 -6.93
C PHE A 126 13.87 -5.95 -6.00
N PHE A 127 12.66 -6.53 -6.04
CA PHE A 127 12.34 -7.66 -5.16
C PHE A 127 13.03 -8.98 -5.55
N LEU A 128 13.57 -9.09 -6.77
CA LEU A 128 14.40 -10.22 -7.19
C LEU A 128 15.84 -10.11 -6.68
N ASN A 129 16.42 -8.90 -6.70
CA ASN A 129 17.77 -8.64 -6.17
C ASN A 129 17.83 -7.27 -5.46
N PRO A 130 17.38 -7.19 -4.19
CA PRO A 130 17.29 -5.90 -3.49
C PRO A 130 18.65 -5.21 -3.32
N THR A 131 19.71 -5.98 -3.06
CA THR A 131 21.05 -5.44 -2.81
C THR A 131 21.61 -4.72 -4.05
N GLY A 132 21.62 -5.39 -5.20
CA GLY A 132 22.11 -4.77 -6.44
C GLY A 132 21.21 -3.66 -6.97
N ALA A 133 19.89 -3.80 -6.79
CA ALA A 133 18.94 -2.76 -7.18
C ALA A 133 19.15 -1.47 -6.39
N VAL A 134 19.45 -1.56 -5.09
CA VAL A 134 19.64 -0.39 -4.24
C VAL A 134 20.91 0.35 -4.60
N GLU A 135 22.02 -0.36 -4.80
CA GLU A 135 23.27 0.26 -5.27
C GLU A 135 23.02 1.05 -6.56
N THR A 136 22.32 0.45 -7.52
CA THR A 136 21.96 1.09 -8.80
C THR A 136 21.06 2.32 -8.61
N ILE A 137 20.05 2.22 -7.73
CA ILE A 137 19.14 3.32 -7.41
C ILE A 137 19.89 4.51 -6.81
N MET A 138 20.88 4.24 -5.96
CA MET A 138 21.64 5.23 -5.18
C MET A 138 22.78 5.89 -5.95
N MET A 139 23.15 5.38 -7.13
CA MET A 139 24.05 6.08 -8.06
C MET A 139 23.51 7.47 -8.46
N ASN A 140 22.20 7.69 -8.36
CA ASN A 140 21.54 8.96 -8.66
C ASN A 140 21.47 9.93 -7.46
N GLY A 141 22.16 9.60 -6.35
CA GLY A 141 22.20 10.38 -5.13
C GLY A 141 21.51 9.70 -3.95
N MET A 142 22.02 9.95 -2.75
CA MET A 142 21.50 9.37 -1.50
C MET A 142 20.30 10.18 -0.99
N PRO A 143 19.12 9.56 -0.82
CA PRO A 143 17.95 10.22 -0.27
C PRO A 143 18.11 10.47 1.24
N THR A 144 17.51 11.54 1.74
CA THR A 144 17.51 11.86 3.16
C THR A 144 16.75 10.82 3.99
N TYR A 145 15.62 10.34 3.48
CA TYR A 145 14.80 9.32 4.13
C TYR A 145 14.61 8.11 3.20
N ILE A 146 14.76 6.91 3.75
CA ILE A 146 14.39 5.66 3.08
C ILE A 146 13.29 4.95 3.86
N VAL A 147 12.34 4.37 3.14
CA VAL A 147 11.17 3.71 3.69
C VAL A 147 11.07 2.32 3.08
N PHE A 148 11.02 1.29 3.91
CA PHE A 148 10.90 -0.09 3.45
C PHE A 148 10.27 -1.02 4.48
N TYR A 149 9.86 -2.20 4.05
CA TYR A 149 9.28 -3.21 4.94
C TYR A 149 10.34 -3.97 5.74
N ASN A 150 10.01 -4.33 6.98
CA ASN A 150 10.94 -5.05 7.86
C ASN A 150 11.46 -6.39 7.31
N ASN A 151 10.70 -7.07 6.45
CA ASN A 151 11.11 -8.33 5.84
C ASN A 151 12.30 -8.18 4.86
N ILE A 152 12.50 -7.01 4.24
CA ILE A 152 13.63 -6.78 3.34
C ILE A 152 14.89 -6.29 4.06
N TYR A 153 14.81 -6.01 5.37
CA TYR A 153 15.92 -5.49 6.16
C TYR A 153 17.20 -6.32 6.05
N LYS A 154 17.08 -7.66 5.99
CA LYS A 154 18.24 -8.55 5.85
C LYS A 154 19.06 -8.26 4.59
N HIS A 155 18.41 -7.85 3.51
CA HIS A 155 19.08 -7.47 2.26
C HIS A 155 19.61 -6.03 2.29
N MET A 156 19.13 -5.22 3.24
CA MET A 156 19.48 -3.81 3.39
C MET A 156 20.45 -3.51 4.51
N LEU A 157 20.77 -4.50 5.35
CA LEU A 157 21.62 -4.31 6.53
C LEU A 157 22.97 -3.68 6.17
N ASN A 158 23.71 -4.29 5.23
CA ASN A 158 25.03 -3.77 4.83
C ASN A 158 24.90 -2.35 4.27
N PHE A 159 23.95 -2.13 3.36
CA PHE A 159 23.74 -0.80 2.77
C PHE A 159 23.46 0.28 3.82
N VAL A 160 22.55 0.00 4.76
CA VAL A 160 22.15 0.96 5.81
C VAL A 160 23.31 1.28 6.75
N VAL A 161 24.13 0.28 7.08
CA VAL A 161 25.31 0.44 7.93
C VAL A 161 26.44 1.18 7.19
N ASP A 162 26.73 0.78 5.95
CA ASP A 162 27.84 1.32 5.16
C ASP A 162 27.63 2.79 4.76
N HIS A 163 26.38 3.26 4.74
CA HIS A 163 25.99 4.63 4.35
C HIS A 163 25.35 5.42 5.52
N ASP A 164 25.61 5.04 6.76
CA ASP A 164 25.20 5.78 7.98
C ASP A 164 23.70 6.13 8.06
N TYR A 165 22.83 5.23 7.59
CA TYR A 165 21.39 5.36 7.74
C TYR A 165 20.95 4.89 9.12
N ASN A 166 20.33 5.79 9.90
CA ASN A 166 19.82 5.48 11.22
C ASN A 166 18.33 5.18 11.22
N TYR A 167 17.93 4.16 11.96
CA TYR A 167 16.53 3.83 12.19
C TYR A 167 15.84 4.98 12.96
N LEU A 168 14.72 5.48 12.42
CA LEU A 168 13.91 6.50 13.08
C LEU A 168 12.69 5.89 13.76
N LYS A 169 11.84 5.22 12.98
CA LYS A 169 10.53 4.77 13.45
C LYS A 169 9.98 3.62 12.60
N GLY A 170 9.21 2.76 13.25
CA GLY A 170 8.53 1.63 12.65
C GLY A 170 7.03 1.69 12.89
N PHE A 171 6.26 1.22 11.91
CA PHE A 171 4.80 1.27 11.92
C PHE A 171 4.23 -0.10 11.58
N THR A 172 3.32 -0.60 12.41
CA THR A 172 2.62 -1.86 12.15
C THR A 172 1.75 -1.74 10.90
N HIS A 173 1.97 -2.62 9.94
CA HIS A 173 1.28 -2.62 8.66
C HIS A 173 0.30 -3.77 8.53
N THR A 174 0.72 -5.03 8.71
CA THR A 174 -0.18 -6.18 8.53
C THR A 174 0.20 -7.36 9.42
N HIS A 175 -0.78 -8.15 9.81
CA HIS A 175 -0.57 -9.43 10.49
C HIS A 175 -0.22 -10.56 9.52
N PHE A 176 -0.55 -10.39 8.24
CA PHE A 176 -0.36 -11.37 7.16
C PHE A 176 0.66 -10.84 6.15
N PRO A 177 1.97 -10.95 6.42
CA PRO A 177 3.00 -10.51 5.49
C PRO A 177 3.10 -11.46 4.29
N THR A 178 3.68 -10.95 3.20
CA THR A 178 4.04 -11.71 2.00
C THR A 178 5.55 -11.58 1.74
N ALA A 179 6.03 -12.14 0.63
CA ALA A 179 7.43 -12.00 0.24
C ALA A 179 7.85 -10.53 0.03
N THR A 180 6.95 -9.69 -0.50
CA THR A 180 7.25 -8.28 -0.83
C THR A 180 6.65 -7.28 0.16
N VAL A 181 5.72 -7.71 1.02
CA VAL A 181 5.04 -6.87 2.02
C VAL A 181 5.33 -7.40 3.42
N GLY A 182 6.04 -6.61 4.23
CA GLY A 182 6.38 -6.98 5.60
C GLY A 182 5.29 -6.66 6.63
N LYS A 183 5.52 -7.10 7.87
CA LYS A 183 4.60 -6.83 8.99
C LYS A 183 4.64 -5.37 9.42
N GLU A 184 5.79 -4.73 9.27
CA GLU A 184 6.02 -3.35 9.67
C GLU A 184 6.72 -2.59 8.54
N ILE A 185 6.48 -1.29 8.48
CA ILE A 185 7.19 -0.35 7.61
C ILE A 185 8.14 0.45 8.48
N TRP A 186 9.42 0.47 8.11
CA TRP A 186 10.47 1.17 8.82
C TRP A 186 10.95 2.38 8.02
N VAL A 187 11.24 3.45 8.74
CA VAL A 187 11.80 4.70 8.21
C VAL A 187 13.21 4.84 8.75
N TYR A 188 14.16 5.06 7.85
CA TYR A 188 15.55 5.40 8.18
C TYR A 188 15.88 6.76 7.62
N LYS A 189 16.82 7.45 8.28
CA LYS A 189 17.31 8.77 7.88
C LYS A 189 18.83 8.75 7.74
N HIS A 190 19.31 9.34 6.65
CA HIS A 190 20.72 9.60 6.42
C HIS A 190 21.21 10.73 7.35
N LEU A 191 22.36 10.53 7.99
CA LEU A 191 23.00 11.55 8.83
C LEU A 191 23.57 12.73 8.03
#